data_AF-A0A1X2LZZ4-F1
#
_entry.id   AF-A0A1X2LZZ4-F1
#
_cell.length_a   1.000
_cell.length_b   1.000
_cell.length_c   1.000
_cell.angle_alpha   90.00
_cell.angle_beta   90.00
_cell.angle_gamma   90.00
#
_symmetry.space_group_name_H-M   'P 1'
#
loop_
_entity.id
_entity.type
_entity.pdbx_description
1 polymer ?
#
loop_
_entity_poly.entity_id
_entity_poly.type
_entity_poly.pdbx_seq_one_letter_code
_entity_poly.pdbx_strand_id
1 'polypeptide(L)'
;MNMQWSLSRHVGAKFATAPRVAAGAPAFVVIANGAPRAFSIDDDAFAGWLAVEGDELQHIFRARSNRTPGQIVSDLAYRALSAAVLVGDPRIELNVHGCVTEETGYVVRLNNRGGHQQLVGLVRGWHELRWPPSDLTLSEEVRCYLQQICDVANTILNDVRPTALSIGSIGGT
;
A
#
# COMPACT_ATOMS: atom_id res chain seq x y z
N MET A 1 -17.20 3.62 -14.31
CA MET A 1 -16.31 2.58 -14.87
C MET A 1 -15.74 1.79 -13.70
N ASN A 2 -16.26 0.58 -13.46
CA ASN A 2 -16.01 -0.19 -12.22
C ASN A 2 -14.67 -0.93 -12.25
N MET A 3 -13.92 -0.90 -11.14
CA MET A 3 -12.71 -1.70 -10.97
C MET A 3 -13.09 -3.00 -10.25
N GLN A 4 -13.17 -4.08 -11.02
CA GLN A 4 -13.47 -5.42 -10.52
C GLN A 4 -12.16 -6.19 -10.41
N TRP A 5 -11.90 -6.83 -9.26
CA TRP A 5 -10.88 -7.88 -9.23
C TRP A 5 -11.51 -9.13 -9.85
N SER A 6 -10.87 -9.69 -10.88
CA SER A 6 -11.28 -10.99 -11.40
C SER A 6 -10.53 -12.07 -10.63
N LEU A 7 -11.29 -12.99 -10.01
CA LEU A 7 -10.75 -14.16 -9.34
C LEU A 7 -11.05 -15.38 -10.21
N SER A 8 -10.05 -15.88 -10.94
CA SER A 8 -10.22 -17.04 -11.83
C SER A 8 -9.68 -18.31 -11.18
N ARG A 9 -10.55 -19.30 -10.97
CA ARG A 9 -10.19 -20.64 -10.48
C ARG A 9 -9.84 -21.53 -11.67
N HIS A 10 -8.60 -22.03 -11.75
CA HIS A 10 -8.23 -23.03 -12.75
C HIS A 10 -8.35 -24.44 -12.16
N VAL A 11 -9.10 -25.32 -12.83
CA VAL A 11 -9.21 -26.74 -12.50
C VAL A 11 -8.68 -27.58 -13.67
N GLY A 12 -7.49 -28.18 -13.47
CA GLY A 12 -7.02 -29.45 -14.05
C GLY A 12 -6.53 -29.49 -15.52
N ALA A 13 -5.24 -29.80 -15.72
CA ALA A 13 -4.71 -31.01 -16.39
C ALA A 13 -3.27 -30.81 -16.92
N LYS A 14 -2.48 -31.90 -16.87
CA LYS A 14 -1.03 -32.04 -17.12
C LYS A 14 -0.55 -31.44 -18.46
N PHE A 15 0.68 -30.87 -18.51
CA PHE A 15 1.88 -31.42 -19.18
C PHE A 15 3.11 -30.46 -18.99
N ALA A 16 4.29 -31.06 -18.79
CA ALA A 16 5.67 -30.55 -18.96
C ALA A 16 6.22 -29.39 -18.07
N THR A 17 6.89 -29.82 -16.98
CA THR A 17 8.17 -29.37 -16.37
C THR A 17 8.57 -27.88 -16.31
N ALA A 18 8.29 -27.25 -15.16
CA ALA A 18 9.03 -26.13 -14.54
C ALA A 18 8.95 -26.30 -12.99
N PRO A 19 9.78 -25.61 -12.15
CA PRO A 19 10.14 -26.08 -10.80
C PRO A 19 8.92 -26.17 -9.87
N ARG A 20 8.90 -27.26 -9.09
CA ARG A 20 7.80 -27.70 -8.23
C ARG A 20 7.39 -26.63 -7.21
N VAL A 21 6.33 -25.89 -7.49
CA VAL A 21 5.36 -25.51 -6.45
C VAL A 21 4.49 -26.74 -6.22
N ALA A 22 4.39 -27.20 -4.98
CA ALA A 22 3.60 -28.36 -4.61
C ALA A 22 2.16 -28.21 -5.14
N ALA A 23 1.76 -29.16 -5.99
CA ALA A 23 0.44 -29.22 -6.59
C ALA A 23 -0.59 -29.54 -5.51
N GLY A 24 -1.43 -28.56 -5.13
CA GLY A 24 -2.55 -28.83 -4.23
C GLY A 24 -3.22 -27.63 -3.56
N ALA A 25 -2.63 -26.43 -3.57
CA ALA A 25 -3.31 -25.25 -3.04
C ALA A 25 -4.12 -24.54 -4.15
N PRO A 26 -5.38 -24.12 -3.89
CA PRO A 26 -6.07 -23.23 -4.81
C PRO A 26 -5.34 -21.87 -4.81
N ALA A 27 -4.52 -21.65 -5.83
CA ALA A 27 -3.96 -20.34 -6.12
C ALA A 27 -5.04 -19.50 -6.83
N PHE A 28 -5.34 -18.33 -6.29
CA PHE A 28 -6.12 -17.31 -6.97
C PHE A 28 -5.17 -16.22 -7.45
N VAL A 29 -5.40 -15.70 -8.65
CA VAL A 29 -4.69 -14.53 -9.18
C VAL A 29 -5.58 -13.32 -8.99
N VAL A 30 -4.99 -12.22 -8.54
CA VAL A 30 -5.67 -10.96 -8.32
C VAL A 30 -5.14 -9.96 -9.34
N ILE A 31 -5.99 -9.50 -10.25
CA ILE A 31 -5.63 -8.58 -11.34
C ILE A 31 -6.46 -7.31 -11.20
N ALA A 32 -5.78 -6.16 -11.23
CA ALA A 32 -6.44 -4.87 -11.29
C ALA A 32 -6.95 -4.60 -12.72
N ASN A 33 -8.26 -4.39 -12.87
CA ASN A 33 -8.85 -3.99 -14.14
C ASN A 33 -8.66 -2.48 -14.38
N GLY A 34 -7.87 -2.12 -15.39
CA GLY A 34 -7.45 -0.75 -15.68
C GLY A 34 -6.20 -0.33 -14.92
N ALA A 35 -5.73 0.90 -15.14
CA ALA A 35 -4.55 1.43 -14.47
C ALA A 35 -4.96 2.18 -13.19
N PRO A 36 -4.72 1.63 -11.98
CA PRO A 36 -4.97 2.38 -10.75
C PRO A 36 -4.02 3.56 -10.64
N ARG A 37 -4.55 4.70 -10.19
CA ARG A 37 -3.73 5.86 -9.81
C ARG A 37 -2.82 5.48 -8.64
N ALA A 38 -1.54 5.80 -8.76
CA ALA A 38 -0.56 5.61 -7.69
C ALA A 38 -0.90 6.49 -6.47
N PHE A 39 -0.54 6.01 -5.28
CA PHE A 39 -0.60 6.81 -4.07
C PHE A 39 0.52 7.84 -4.06
N SER A 40 0.20 9.07 -3.65
CA SER A 40 1.14 10.18 -3.54
C SER A 40 0.73 11.11 -2.39
N ILE A 41 1.64 12.01 -2.02
CA ILE A 41 1.35 13.13 -1.12
C ILE A 41 0.81 14.28 -1.98
N ASP A 42 -0.30 14.87 -1.59
CA ASP A 42 -0.78 16.14 -2.13
C ASP A 42 -0.06 17.28 -1.41
N ASP A 43 0.80 18.01 -2.13
CA ASP A 43 1.69 19.02 -1.53
C ASP A 43 0.92 20.20 -0.91
N ASP A 44 -0.20 20.61 -1.51
CA ASP A 44 -1.00 21.73 -1.03
C ASP A 44 -1.77 21.34 0.23
N ALA A 45 -2.40 20.15 0.22
CA ALA A 45 -3.06 19.60 1.40
C ALA A 45 -2.04 19.33 2.52
N PHE A 46 -0.84 18.86 2.18
CA PHE A 46 0.24 18.65 3.14
C PHE A 46 0.67 19.95 3.83
N ALA A 47 0.90 21.00 3.05
CA ALA A 47 1.27 22.30 3.59
C ALA A 47 0.15 22.88 4.49
N GLY A 48 -1.11 22.78 4.05
CA GLY A 48 -2.27 23.21 4.83
C GLY A 48 -2.44 22.41 6.13
N TRP A 49 -2.27 21.10 6.06
CA TRP A 49 -2.36 20.21 7.22
C TRP A 49 -1.26 20.51 8.25
N LEU A 50 -0.01 20.70 7.82
CA LEU A 50 1.08 21.08 8.73
C LEU A 50 0.88 22.45 9.38
N ALA A 51 0.28 23.41 8.66
CA ALA A 51 -0.03 24.72 9.22
C ALA A 51 -1.08 24.65 10.35
N VAL A 52 -1.97 23.65 10.31
CA VAL A 52 -3.06 23.47 11.29
C VAL A 52 -2.68 22.51 12.41
N GLU A 53 -2.08 21.36 12.07
CA GLU A 53 -1.80 20.26 13.01
C GLU A 53 -0.32 20.12 13.38
N GLY A 54 0.55 21.00 12.87
CA GLY A 54 2.00 20.90 13.08
C GLY A 54 2.42 20.78 14.55
N ASP A 55 1.82 21.55 15.44
CA ASP A 55 2.12 21.51 16.88
C ASP A 55 1.68 20.17 17.52
N GLU A 56 0.52 19.63 17.11
CA GLU A 56 0.03 18.35 17.61
C GLU A 56 0.90 17.20 17.09
N LEU A 57 1.26 17.23 15.81
CA LEU A 57 2.19 16.28 15.22
C LEU A 57 3.53 16.34 15.94
N GLN A 58 4.06 17.54 16.22
CA GLN A 58 5.30 17.68 16.99
C GLN A 58 5.19 17.04 18.38
N HIS A 59 4.05 17.18 19.05
CA HIS A 59 3.82 16.54 20.34
C HIS A 59 3.80 15.01 20.23
N ILE A 60 3.15 14.45 19.20
CA ILE A 60 3.10 13.00 18.94
C ILE A 60 4.50 12.45 18.66
N PHE A 61 5.30 13.12 17.83
CA PHE A 61 6.66 12.68 17.50
C PHE A 61 7.63 12.85 18.66
N ARG A 62 7.47 13.88 19.52
CA ARG A 62 8.26 14.00 20.76
C ARG A 62 7.89 12.95 21.80
N ALA A 63 6.62 12.53 21.85
CA ALA A 63 6.15 11.45 22.71
C ALA A 63 6.52 10.04 22.21
N ARG A 64 7.35 9.94 21.16
CA ARG A 64 7.78 8.67 20.54
C ARG A 64 8.44 7.69 21.50
N SER A 65 9.02 8.15 22.61
CA SER A 65 9.53 7.26 23.68
C SER A 65 8.44 6.42 24.36
N ASN A 66 7.17 6.85 24.28
CA ASN A 66 6.03 6.25 24.99
C ASN A 66 5.09 5.50 24.05
N ARG A 67 5.36 5.48 22.74
CA ARG A 67 4.53 4.82 21.72
C ARG A 67 5.37 3.84 20.92
N THR A 68 4.76 2.75 20.48
CA THR A 68 5.45 1.83 19.59
C THR A 68 5.61 2.44 18.19
N PRO A 69 6.72 2.16 17.49
CA PRO A 69 6.99 2.67 16.15
C PRO A 69 5.84 2.47 15.16
N GLY A 70 5.25 1.27 15.15
CA GLY A 70 4.14 0.93 14.27
C GLY A 70 2.89 1.78 14.53
N GLN A 71 2.57 2.05 15.80
CA GLN A 71 1.41 2.89 16.16
C GLN A 71 1.57 4.32 15.65
N ILE A 72 2.78 4.90 15.72
CA ILE A 72 3.03 6.27 15.24
C ILE A 72 2.74 6.35 13.73
N VAL A 73 3.24 5.40 12.95
CA VAL A 73 3.06 5.37 11.50
C VAL A 73 1.59 5.11 11.11
N SER A 74 0.92 4.21 11.84
CA SER A 74 -0.50 3.92 11.66
C SER A 74 -1.38 5.14 11.91
N ASP A 75 -1.17 5.83 13.04
CA ASP A 75 -1.91 7.05 13.39
C ASP A 75 -1.61 8.17 12.40
N LEU A 76 -0.35 8.33 11.99
CA LEU A 76 0.05 9.31 11.01
C LEU A 76 -0.65 9.09 9.66
N ALA A 77 -0.67 7.84 9.18
CA ALA A 77 -1.34 7.49 7.94
C ALA A 77 -2.84 7.78 8.01
N TYR A 78 -3.49 7.43 9.12
CA TYR A 78 -4.90 7.70 9.33
C TYR A 78 -5.23 9.20 9.29
N ARG A 79 -4.43 10.03 9.97
CA ARG A 79 -4.59 11.49 9.97
C ARG A 79 -4.36 12.07 8.58
N ALA A 80 -3.30 11.66 7.90
CA ALA A 80 -2.98 12.12 6.56
C ALA A 80 -4.05 11.73 5.53
N LEU A 81 -4.63 10.53 5.62
CA LEU A 81 -5.78 10.14 4.79
C LEU A 81 -7.03 10.99 5.11
N SER A 82 -7.28 11.26 6.38
CA SER A 82 -8.43 12.07 6.82
C SER A 82 -8.32 13.53 6.38
N ALA A 83 -7.09 14.06 6.32
CA ALA A 83 -6.77 15.41 5.84
C ALA A 83 -6.60 15.51 4.31
N ALA A 84 -6.87 14.43 3.56
CA ALA A 84 -6.63 14.34 2.11
C ALA A 84 -5.18 14.63 1.67
N VAL A 85 -4.22 14.47 2.57
CA VAL A 85 -2.77 14.58 2.31
C VAL A 85 -2.27 13.37 1.55
N LEU A 86 -2.70 12.17 1.94
CA LEU A 86 -2.45 10.95 1.18
C LEU A 86 -3.57 10.77 0.16
N VAL A 87 -3.23 10.86 -1.11
CA VAL A 87 -4.16 10.71 -2.24
C VAL A 87 -3.81 9.49 -3.08
N GLY A 88 -4.80 8.88 -3.72
CA GLY A 88 -4.62 7.71 -4.56
C GLY A 88 -5.84 7.44 -5.43
N ASP A 89 -5.98 6.22 -5.95
CA ASP A 89 -7.19 5.82 -6.67
C ASP A 89 -8.38 5.72 -5.69
N PRO A 90 -9.49 6.45 -5.92
CA PRO A 90 -10.65 6.44 -5.00
C PRO A 90 -11.33 5.07 -4.90
N ARG A 91 -11.04 4.15 -5.83
CA ARG A 91 -11.55 2.78 -5.84
C ARG A 91 -10.75 1.86 -4.91
N ILE A 92 -9.62 2.34 -4.37
CA ILE A 92 -8.70 1.57 -3.53
C ILE A 92 -8.59 2.27 -2.18
N GLU A 93 -8.84 1.52 -1.12
CA GLU A 93 -8.62 1.97 0.25
C GLU A 93 -7.23 1.56 0.70
N LEU A 94 -6.49 2.52 1.27
CA LEU A 94 -5.18 2.33 1.89
C LEU A 94 -5.36 2.19 3.40
N ASN A 95 -4.97 1.04 3.95
CA ASN A 95 -4.96 0.78 5.38
C ASN A 95 -3.52 0.54 5.83
N VAL A 96 -3.10 1.21 6.91
CA VAL A 96 -1.80 1.01 7.54
C VAL A 96 -2.04 0.48 8.94
N HIS A 97 -1.35 -0.60 9.30
CA HIS A 97 -1.48 -1.25 10.60
C HIS A 97 -0.11 -1.37 11.25
N GLY A 98 0.06 -0.71 12.40
CA GLY A 98 1.20 -0.93 13.28
C GLY A 98 1.00 -2.13 14.19
N CYS A 99 2.09 -2.75 14.65
CA CYS A 99 2.02 -3.63 15.81
C CYS A 99 2.12 -2.82 17.11
N VAL A 100 1.50 -3.33 18.17
CA VAL A 100 1.58 -2.77 19.53
C VAL A 100 2.77 -3.33 20.33
N THR A 101 3.61 -4.15 19.70
CA THR A 101 4.85 -4.67 20.28
C THR A 101 6.01 -3.73 20.00
N GLU A 102 7.19 -4.02 20.56
CA GLU A 102 8.43 -3.27 20.29
C GLU A 102 8.95 -3.43 18.85
N GLU A 103 8.25 -4.17 18.00
CA GLU A 103 8.65 -4.37 16.61
C GLU A 103 8.60 -3.05 15.83
N THR A 104 9.71 -2.74 15.18
CA THR A 104 9.90 -1.54 14.37
C THR A 104 9.32 -1.73 12.98
N GLY A 105 8.00 -1.68 12.84
CA GLY A 105 7.39 -1.84 11.52
C GLY A 105 5.88 -1.73 11.46
N TYR A 106 5.36 -1.95 10.26
CA TYR A 106 3.97 -1.79 9.91
C TYR A 106 3.58 -2.70 8.73
N VAL A 107 2.28 -2.93 8.56
CA VAL A 107 1.70 -3.61 7.39
C VAL A 107 0.91 -2.59 6.59
N VAL A 108 1.14 -2.56 5.28
CA VAL A 108 0.29 -1.83 4.33
C VAL A 108 -0.67 -2.82 3.69
N ARG A 109 -1.95 -2.49 3.71
CA ARG A 109 -3.03 -3.28 3.13
C ARG A 109 -3.83 -2.42 2.16
N LEU A 110 -4.01 -2.92 0.94
CA LEU A 110 -4.85 -2.29 -0.08
C LEU A 110 -6.15 -3.06 -0.26
N ASN A 111 -7.29 -2.39 -0.14
CA ASN A 111 -8.61 -3.00 -0.26
C ASN A 111 -9.38 -2.45 -1.47
N ASN A 112 -10.20 -3.26 -2.14
CA ASN A 112 -11.15 -2.73 -3.12
C ASN A 112 -12.27 -2.01 -2.37
N ARG A 113 -12.44 -0.71 -2.60
CA ARG A 113 -13.59 0.01 -2.06
C ARG A 113 -14.88 -0.27 -2.84
N GLY A 114 -14.76 -0.45 -4.16
CA GLY A 114 -15.90 -0.59 -5.08
C GLY A 114 -16.31 -2.02 -5.45
N GLY A 115 -15.57 -3.04 -4.99
CA GLY A 115 -15.82 -4.45 -5.32
C GLY A 115 -16.55 -5.20 -4.22
N HIS A 116 -17.14 -6.36 -4.54
CA HIS A 116 -17.77 -7.28 -3.57
C HIS A 116 -16.78 -7.98 -2.62
N GLN A 117 -15.49 -7.63 -2.70
CA GLN A 117 -14.39 -8.29 -2.02
C GLN A 117 -13.67 -7.32 -1.07
N GLN A 118 -14.39 -6.39 -0.44
CA GLN A 118 -13.83 -5.43 0.52
C GLN A 118 -13.00 -6.10 1.64
N LEU A 119 -13.35 -7.35 2.00
CA LEU A 119 -12.62 -8.14 3.00
C LEU A 119 -11.29 -8.72 2.50
N VAL A 120 -11.07 -8.79 1.19
CA VAL A 120 -9.80 -9.24 0.61
C VAL A 120 -8.90 -8.02 0.46
N GLY A 121 -7.81 -8.01 1.22
CA GLY A 121 -6.79 -6.97 1.13
C GLY A 121 -5.48 -7.54 0.61
N LEU A 122 -4.82 -6.77 -0.24
CA LEU A 122 -3.49 -7.07 -0.75
C LEU A 122 -2.44 -6.54 0.22
N VAL A 123 -1.52 -7.42 0.62
CA VAL A 123 -0.42 -7.10 1.52
C VAL A 123 0.86 -7.71 0.94
N ARG A 124 2.02 -7.09 1.22
CA ARG A 124 3.34 -7.68 0.96
C ARG A 124 4.00 -8.25 2.21
N GLY A 125 3.25 -8.32 3.32
CA GLY A 125 3.74 -8.73 4.63
C GLY A 125 4.17 -7.54 5.49
N TRP A 126 5.13 -7.79 6.37
CA TRP A 126 5.66 -6.83 7.32
C TRP A 126 6.70 -5.91 6.66
N HIS A 127 6.63 -4.62 6.96
CA HIS A 127 7.57 -3.61 6.48
C HIS A 127 8.28 -3.00 7.68
N GLU A 128 9.62 -3.12 7.69
CA GLU A 128 10.44 -2.47 8.70
C GLU A 128 10.37 -0.95 8.54
N LEU A 129 10.12 -0.25 9.64
CA LEU A 129 10.07 1.21 9.65
C LEU A 129 11.47 1.77 9.55
N ARG A 130 11.75 2.55 8.49
CA ARG A 130 13.00 3.29 8.40
C ARG A 130 12.84 4.63 9.06
N TRP A 131 13.63 4.85 10.11
CA TRP A 131 13.66 6.10 10.82
C TRP A 131 14.30 7.19 9.95
N PRO A 132 13.69 8.38 9.84
CA PRO A 132 14.31 9.50 9.16
C PRO A 132 15.57 9.97 9.92
N PRO A 133 16.51 10.62 9.22
CA PRO A 133 17.64 11.29 9.86
C PRO A 133 17.22 12.25 10.97
N SER A 134 18.03 12.37 12.02
CA SER A 134 17.69 13.14 13.23
C SER A 134 17.77 14.66 13.05
N ASP A 135 18.33 15.13 11.94
CA ASP A 135 18.53 16.55 11.62
C ASP A 135 17.39 17.14 10.76
N LEU A 136 16.39 16.33 10.43
CA LEU A 136 15.23 16.78 9.66
C LEU A 136 14.31 17.69 10.48
N THR A 137 13.71 18.67 9.79
CA THR A 137 12.55 19.39 10.31
C THR A 137 11.35 18.46 10.45
N LEU A 138 10.36 18.84 11.27
CA LEU A 138 9.12 18.06 11.42
C LEU A 138 8.45 17.79 10.06
N SER A 139 8.41 18.80 9.19
CA SER A 139 7.82 18.67 7.85
C SER A 139 8.51 17.58 7.03
N GLU A 140 9.84 17.57 7.04
CA GLU A 140 10.64 16.57 6.34
C GLU A 140 10.49 15.18 6.98
N GLU A 141 10.47 15.09 8.32
CA GLU A 141 10.28 13.83 9.03
C GLU A 141 8.91 13.20 8.67
N VAL A 142 7.83 13.98 8.76
CA VAL A 142 6.48 13.54 8.40
C VAL A 142 6.42 13.11 6.93
N ARG A 143 6.98 13.93 6.03
CA ARG A 143 7.03 13.61 4.60
C ARG A 143 7.77 12.29 4.34
N CYS A 144 8.88 12.03 5.04
CA CYS A 144 9.63 10.78 4.92
C CYS A 144 8.78 9.56 5.30
N TYR A 145 8.00 9.61 6.38
CA TYR A 145 7.12 8.49 6.75
C TYR A 145 5.99 8.28 5.74
N LEU A 146 5.33 9.37 5.32
CA LEU A 146 4.26 9.30 4.33
C LEU A 146 4.76 8.76 2.98
N GLN A 147 5.96 9.16 2.57
CA GLN A 147 6.57 8.67 1.34
C GLN A 147 6.86 7.16 1.42
N GLN A 148 7.36 6.67 2.56
CA GLN A 148 7.56 5.22 2.76
C GLN A 148 6.26 4.43 2.65
N ILE A 149 5.14 4.97 3.14
CA ILE A 149 3.82 4.35 2.97
C ILE A 149 3.43 4.34 1.49
N CYS A 150 3.57 5.45 0.78
CA CYS A 150 3.29 5.54 -0.65
C CYS A 150 4.12 4.54 -1.47
N ASP A 151 5.42 4.43 -1.20
CA ASP A 151 6.32 3.53 -1.92
C ASP A 151 5.93 2.06 -1.75
N VAL A 152 5.60 1.66 -0.52
CA VAL A 152 5.12 0.30 -0.23
C VAL A 152 3.77 0.05 -0.91
N ALA A 153 2.81 0.97 -0.78
CA ALA A 153 1.50 0.86 -1.41
C ALA A 153 1.62 0.75 -2.95
N ASN A 154 2.45 1.58 -3.56
CA ASN A 154 2.67 1.57 -5.01
C ASN A 154 3.39 0.32 -5.48
N THR A 155 4.26 -0.27 -4.65
CA THR A 155 4.85 -1.59 -4.93
C THR A 155 3.77 -2.67 -4.98
N ILE A 156 2.86 -2.71 -3.99
CA ILE A 156 1.73 -3.66 -3.99
C ILE A 156 0.83 -3.43 -5.22
N LEU A 157 0.55 -2.17 -5.59
CA LEU A 157 -0.23 -1.85 -6.79
C LEU A 157 0.45 -2.33 -8.07
N ASN A 158 1.77 -2.18 -8.18
CA ASN A 158 2.52 -2.61 -9.35
C ASN A 158 2.55 -4.14 -9.49
N ASP A 159 2.58 -4.87 -8.38
CA ASP A 159 2.57 -6.35 -8.38
C ASP A 159 1.27 -6.94 -8.98
N VAL A 160 0.17 -6.18 -9.00
CA VAL A 160 -1.15 -6.62 -9.52
C VAL A 160 -1.56 -5.98 -10.84
N ARG A 161 -0.71 -5.13 -11.42
CA ARG A 161 -0.94 -4.58 -12.75
C ARG A 161 -0.79 -5.70 -13.78
N PRO A 162 -1.67 -5.79 -14.79
CA PRO A 162 -1.48 -6.73 -15.88
C PRO A 162 -0.11 -6.45 -16.51
N THR A 163 0.79 -7.43 -16.48
CA THR A 163 1.93 -7.41 -17.39
C THR A 163 1.33 -7.46 -18.79
N ALA A 164 1.61 -6.47 -19.63
CA ALA A 164 1.25 -6.55 -21.03
C ALA A 164 1.92 -7.80 -21.60
N LEU A 165 1.17 -8.90 -21.72
CA LEU A 165 1.59 -10.03 -22.51
C LEU A 165 1.75 -9.49 -23.92
N SER A 166 3.00 -9.33 -24.36
CA SER A 166 3.32 -9.23 -25.77
C SER A 166 2.76 -10.48 -26.44
N ILE A 167 1.52 -10.38 -26.93
CA ILE A 167 0.96 -11.35 -27.85
C ILE A 167 1.75 -11.14 -29.13
N GLY A 168 2.86 -11.87 -29.26
CA GLY A 168 3.60 -11.98 -30.50
C GLY A 168 2.61 -12.43 -31.56
N SER A 169 2.40 -11.56 -32.54
CA SER A 169 1.62 -11.83 -33.74
C SER A 169 2.13 -13.13 -34.37
N ILE A 170 1.36 -14.21 -34.29
CA ILE A 170 1.53 -15.37 -35.15
C ILE A 170 0.85 -14.99 -36.47
N GLY A 171 1.52 -14.14 -37.24
CA GLY A 171 1.19 -13.87 -38.63
C GLY A 171 1.82 -14.94 -39.49
N GLY A 172 1.01 -15.89 -39.95
CA GLY A 172 1.42 -16.84 -40.97
C GLY A 172 1.52 -16.20 -42.34
N THR A 173 2.42 -16.76 -43.15
CA THR A 173 2.18 -17.19 -44.53
C THR A 173 3.10 -18.37 -44.81
#